data_AF-A0AB38TR20-F1
#
_entry.id   AF-A0AB38TR20-F1
#
_cell.length_a   1.000
_cell.length_b   1.000
_cell.length_c   1.000
_cell.angle_alpha   90.00
_cell.angle_beta   90.00
_cell.angle_gamma   90.00
#
_symmetry.space_group_name_H-M   'P 1'
#
loop_
_entity.id
_entity.type
_entity.pdbx_description
1 polymer ?
#
loop_
_entity_poly.entity_id
_entity_poly.type
_entity_poly.pdbx_seq_one_letter_code
_entity_poly.pdbx_strand_id
1 'polypeptide(L)'
;MADASWTDYFGIVGMVTGVFGAIMGYVGYRRSNQIKALDMRVALRKDLAEAWGTIATLRKMMTDANASRQATLAARGLGHSGAWVAWEQNLETDRAELEEVVAATRGEDADFSALSEGQLETELVTIHKVKATISTLLDKYRGEIAADDETRRQIAHQMAAITAARIGQNAQRND
;
A
#
# COMPACT_ATOMS: atom_id res chain seq x y z
N MET A 1 24.22 59.27 50.43
CA MET A 1 24.99 58.94 49.22
C MET A 1 24.49 57.58 48.76
N ALA A 2 24.18 57.45 47.47
CA ALA A 2 23.44 56.33 46.92
C ALA A 2 24.39 55.16 46.63
N ASP A 3 24.16 54.02 47.28
CA ASP A 3 24.90 52.80 47.03
C ASP A 3 24.16 52.02 45.94
N ALA A 4 24.26 52.51 44.70
CA ALA A 4 23.73 51.82 43.53
C ALA A 4 24.51 50.51 43.28
N SER A 5 24.01 49.45 43.93
CA SER A 5 23.46 48.27 43.26
C SER A 5 24.42 47.33 42.51
N TRP A 6 25.35 46.70 43.22
CA TRP A 6 25.97 45.44 42.75
C TRP A 6 24.91 44.35 42.57
N THR A 7 23.86 44.36 43.39
CA THR A 7 22.67 43.51 43.27
C THR A 7 21.81 43.83 42.04
N ASP A 8 21.71 45.10 41.60
CA ASP A 8 21.01 45.38 40.32
C ASP A 8 21.87 44.96 39.13
N TYR A 9 23.20 45.03 39.22
CA TYR A 9 24.09 44.53 38.16
C TYR A 9 23.94 43.02 37.95
N PHE A 10 23.95 42.22 39.02
CA PHE A 10 23.68 40.78 38.94
C PHE A 10 22.22 40.45 38.58
N GLY A 11 21.26 41.26 39.03
CA GLY A 11 19.84 41.12 38.68
C GLY A 11 19.58 41.38 37.19
N ILE A 12 20.19 42.40 36.61
CA ILE A 12 20.06 42.76 35.18
C ILE A 12 20.81 41.74 34.31
N VAL A 13 22.04 41.37 34.67
CA VAL A 13 22.80 40.34 33.93
C VAL A 13 22.10 38.99 34.00
N GLY A 14 21.55 38.60 35.14
CA GLY A 14 20.76 37.38 35.31
C GLY A 14 19.45 37.36 34.51
N MET A 15 18.71 38.48 34.46
CA MET A 15 17.51 38.61 33.62
C MET A 15 17.84 38.54 32.13
N VAL A 16 18.93 39.20 31.68
CA VAL A 16 19.35 39.17 30.28
C VAL A 16 19.75 37.75 29.88
N THR A 17 20.55 37.04 30.67
CA THR A 17 20.93 35.64 30.38
C THR A 17 19.73 34.68 30.41
N GLY A 18 18.77 34.89 31.31
CA GLY A 18 17.53 34.09 31.38
C GLY A 18 16.63 34.23 30.14
N VAL A 19 16.50 35.45 29.60
CA VAL A 19 15.75 35.72 28.36
C VAL A 19 16.44 35.11 27.15
N PHE A 20 17.78 35.18 27.06
CA PHE A 20 18.53 34.50 26.01
C PHE A 20 18.38 32.96 26.08
N GLY A 21 18.37 32.37 27.28
CA GLY A 21 18.12 30.94 27.48
C GLY A 21 16.71 30.50 27.04
N ALA A 22 15.69 31.30 27.36
CA ALA A 22 14.31 31.04 26.93
C ALA A 22 14.14 31.17 25.41
N ILE A 23 14.77 32.16 24.78
CA ILE A 23 14.76 32.34 23.32
C ILE A 23 15.50 31.19 22.64
N MET A 24 16.68 30.79 23.13
CA MET A 24 17.44 29.67 22.56
C MET A 24 16.74 28.33 22.76
N GLY A 25 16.07 28.12 23.91
CA GLY A 25 15.22 26.96 24.16
C GLY A 25 14.01 26.92 23.21
N TYR A 26 13.35 28.06 22.99
CA TYR A 26 12.24 28.18 22.05
C TYR A 26 12.69 27.99 20.59
N VAL A 27 13.85 28.54 20.20
CA VAL A 27 14.45 28.33 18.87
C VAL A 27 14.85 26.87 18.68
N GLY A 28 15.41 26.22 19.70
CA GLY A 28 15.74 24.79 19.69
C GLY A 28 14.50 23.91 19.56
N TYR A 29 13.44 24.21 20.34
CA TYR A 29 12.15 23.54 20.25
C TYR A 29 11.51 23.71 18.86
N ARG A 30 11.48 24.94 18.34
CA ARG A 30 10.95 25.24 17.00
C ARG A 30 11.75 24.53 15.91
N ARG A 31 13.08 24.52 16.00
CA ARG A 31 13.98 23.85 15.04
C ARG A 31 13.84 22.33 15.09
N SER A 32 13.68 21.75 16.28
CA SER A 32 13.46 20.31 16.45
C SER A 32 12.13 19.88 15.82
N ASN A 33 11.04 20.61 16.08
CA ASN A 33 9.75 20.33 15.45
C ASN A 33 9.78 20.56 13.93
N GLN A 34 10.53 21.56 13.45
CA GLN A 34 10.73 21.78 12.01
C GLN A 34 11.47 20.64 11.34
N ILE A 35 12.50 20.07 11.99
CA ILE A 35 13.23 18.90 11.47
C ILE A 35 12.33 17.67 11.43
N LYS A 36 11.55 17.43 12.49
CA LYS A 36 10.58 16.32 12.53
C LYS A 36 9.51 16.47 11.44
N ALA A 37 8.93 17.66 11.29
CA ALA A 37 7.95 17.92 10.24
C ALA A 37 8.56 17.78 8.83
N LEU A 38 9.81 18.17 8.61
CA LEU A 38 10.49 17.98 7.33
C LEU A 38 10.69 16.49 7.01
N ASP A 39 11.19 15.72 7.98
CA ASP A 39 11.39 14.27 7.84
C ASP A 39 10.08 13.54 7.55
N MET A 40 9.02 13.89 8.29
CA MET A 40 7.67 13.37 8.07
C MET A 40 7.13 13.68 6.67
N ARG A 41 7.37 14.89 6.14
CA ARG A 41 6.96 15.22 4.76
C ARG A 41 7.69 14.38 3.73
N VAL A 42 8.99 14.13 3.94
CA VAL A 42 9.78 13.28 3.04
C VAL A 42 9.28 11.84 3.11
N ALA A 43 9.04 11.32 4.32
CA ALA A 43 8.45 10.00 4.52
C ALA A 43 7.09 9.86 3.84
N LEU A 44 6.18 10.84 4.02
CA LEU A 44 4.88 10.87 3.38
C LEU A 44 4.96 10.83 1.86
N ARG A 45 5.83 11.64 1.25
CA ARG A 45 6.00 11.65 -0.22
C ARG A 45 6.50 10.30 -0.72
N LYS A 46 7.44 9.68 0.00
CA LYS A 46 7.95 8.36 -0.34
C LYS A 46 6.86 7.29 -0.24
N ASP A 47 6.14 7.24 0.89
CA ASP A 47 5.07 6.27 1.12
C ASP A 47 3.92 6.46 0.12
N LEU A 48 3.63 7.70 -0.26
CA LEU A 48 2.62 8.02 -1.26
C LEU A 48 3.01 7.51 -2.65
N ALA A 49 4.24 7.80 -3.08
CA ALA A 49 4.75 7.30 -4.36
C ALA A 49 4.78 5.76 -4.41
N GLU A 50 5.18 5.11 -3.31
CA GLU A 50 5.15 3.65 -3.18
C GLU A 50 3.72 3.10 -3.24
N ALA A 51 2.76 3.76 -2.58
CA ALA A 51 1.35 3.38 -2.62
C ALA A 51 0.80 3.47 -4.04
N TRP A 52 1.07 4.55 -4.78
CA TRP A 52 0.66 4.70 -6.18
C TRP A 52 1.29 3.65 -7.09
N GLY A 53 2.59 3.36 -6.93
CA GLY A 53 3.24 2.27 -7.65
C GLY A 53 2.60 0.90 -7.37
N THR A 54 2.20 0.66 -6.12
CA THR A 54 1.53 -0.59 -5.71
C THR A 54 0.10 -0.65 -6.25
N ILE A 55 -0.65 0.46 -6.26
CA ILE A 55 -1.98 0.55 -6.89
C ILE A 55 -1.90 0.20 -8.37
N ALA A 56 -0.94 0.78 -9.10
CA ALA A 56 -0.75 0.48 -10.52
C ALA A 56 -0.46 -1.01 -10.75
N THR A 57 0.38 -1.60 -9.89
CA THR A 57 0.68 -3.03 -9.91
C THR A 57 -0.56 -3.89 -9.64
N LEU A 58 -1.37 -3.52 -8.64
CA LEU A 58 -2.59 -4.23 -8.28
C LEU A 58 -3.63 -4.19 -9.41
N ARG A 59 -3.85 -3.04 -10.05
CA ARG A 59 -4.77 -2.92 -11.20
C ARG A 59 -4.39 -3.87 -12.34
N LYS A 60 -3.09 -3.96 -12.64
CA LYS A 60 -2.59 -4.91 -13.62
C LYS A 60 -2.85 -6.35 -13.17
N MET A 61 -2.54 -6.67 -11.92
CA MET A 61 -2.71 -8.01 -11.37
C MET A 61 -4.18 -8.47 -11.35
N MET A 62 -5.12 -7.59 -11.04
CA MET A 62 -6.56 -7.86 -11.15
C MET A 62 -6.96 -8.23 -12.59
N THR A 63 -6.39 -7.55 -13.58
CA THR A 63 -6.62 -7.83 -15.00
C THR A 63 -6.04 -9.20 -15.38
N ASP A 64 -4.80 -9.48 -14.96
CA ASP A 64 -4.12 -10.75 -15.21
C ASP A 64 -4.86 -11.92 -14.54
N ALA A 65 -5.32 -11.74 -13.30
CA ALA A 65 -6.10 -12.73 -12.56
C ALA A 65 -7.45 -13.01 -13.24
N ASN A 66 -8.13 -11.98 -13.74
CA ASN A 66 -9.38 -12.17 -14.47
C ASN A 66 -9.19 -13.02 -15.74
N ALA A 67 -8.16 -12.70 -16.53
CA ALA A 67 -7.81 -13.47 -17.72
C ALA A 67 -7.42 -14.91 -17.38
N SER A 68 -6.65 -15.10 -16.30
CA SER A 68 -6.29 -16.41 -15.78
C SER A 68 -7.51 -17.24 -15.40
N ARG A 69 -8.45 -16.65 -14.67
CA ARG A 69 -9.67 -17.33 -14.23
C ARG A 69 -10.54 -17.73 -15.40
N GLN A 70 -10.72 -16.81 -16.34
CA GLN A 70 -11.50 -17.05 -17.56
C GLN A 70 -10.94 -18.24 -18.33
N ALA A 71 -9.63 -18.29 -18.55
CA ALA A 71 -8.96 -19.40 -19.22
C ALA A 71 -9.12 -20.73 -18.47
N THR A 72 -8.98 -20.70 -17.14
CA THR A 72 -9.09 -21.89 -16.28
C THR A 72 -10.52 -22.45 -16.26
N LEU A 73 -11.53 -21.60 -16.14
CA LEU A 73 -12.93 -22.03 -16.18
C LEU A 73 -13.33 -22.49 -17.58
N ALA A 74 -12.86 -21.84 -18.64
CA ALA A 74 -13.08 -22.29 -20.02
C ALA A 74 -12.51 -23.70 -20.25
N ALA A 75 -11.28 -23.96 -19.79
CA ALA A 75 -10.66 -25.29 -19.87
C ALA A 75 -11.44 -26.38 -19.12
N ARG A 76 -12.20 -26.01 -18.08
CA ARG A 76 -13.08 -26.90 -17.31
C ARG A 76 -14.51 -26.99 -17.86
N GLY A 77 -14.83 -26.25 -18.93
CA GLY A 77 -16.19 -26.14 -19.44
C GLY A 77 -17.15 -25.34 -18.54
N LEU A 78 -16.63 -24.53 -17.62
CA LEU A 78 -17.36 -23.78 -16.60
C LEU A 78 -17.44 -22.26 -16.88
N GLY A 79 -17.17 -21.82 -18.12
CA GLY A 79 -17.06 -20.41 -18.48
C GLY A 79 -18.34 -19.56 -18.29
N HIS A 80 -19.51 -20.19 -18.16
CA HIS A 80 -20.80 -19.52 -17.88
C HIS A 80 -21.45 -20.04 -16.59
N SER A 81 -20.64 -20.59 -15.69
CA SER A 81 -21.11 -21.16 -14.43
C SER A 81 -21.39 -20.09 -13.39
N GLY A 82 -22.12 -20.44 -12.32
CA GLY A 82 -22.26 -19.57 -11.15
C GLY A 82 -20.91 -19.19 -10.51
N ALA A 83 -19.87 -20.02 -10.68
CA ALA A 83 -18.53 -19.68 -10.22
C ALA A 83 -17.90 -18.53 -11.02
N TRP A 84 -18.19 -18.43 -12.32
CA TRP A 84 -17.78 -17.27 -13.13
C TRP A 84 -18.49 -15.99 -12.69
N VAL A 85 -19.82 -16.07 -12.48
CA VAL A 85 -20.62 -14.94 -12.01
C VAL A 85 -20.15 -14.45 -10.64
N ALA A 86 -19.90 -15.37 -9.70
CA ALA A 86 -19.38 -15.02 -8.37
C ALA A 86 -17.99 -14.36 -8.45
N TRP A 87 -17.13 -14.84 -9.36
CA TRP A 87 -15.83 -14.24 -9.62
C TRP A 87 -15.94 -12.81 -10.15
N GLU A 88 -16.78 -12.57 -11.16
CA GLU A 88 -16.99 -11.22 -11.73
C GLU A 88 -17.51 -10.25 -10.66
N GLN A 89 -18.47 -10.68 -9.84
CA GLN A 89 -19.02 -9.86 -8.75
C GLN A 89 -17.95 -9.50 -7.70
N ASN A 90 -17.10 -10.46 -7.32
CA ASN A 90 -16.01 -10.22 -6.39
C ASN A 90 -14.97 -9.27 -6.98
N LEU A 91 -14.60 -9.46 -8.26
CA LEU A 91 -13.66 -8.60 -8.96
C LEU A 91 -14.18 -7.16 -9.05
N GLU A 92 -15.46 -6.98 -9.34
CA GLU A 92 -16.07 -5.65 -9.41
C GLU A 92 -16.15 -4.98 -8.03
N THR A 93 -16.46 -5.75 -6.99
CA THR A 93 -16.45 -5.27 -5.60
C THR A 93 -15.06 -4.79 -5.20
N ASP A 94 -14.03 -5.60 -5.46
CA ASP A 94 -12.64 -5.25 -5.12
C ASP A 94 -12.15 -4.04 -5.94
N ARG A 95 -12.58 -3.90 -7.20
CA ARG A 95 -12.28 -2.72 -8.03
C ARG A 95 -12.92 -1.47 -7.45
N ALA A 96 -14.18 -1.55 -7.03
CA ALA A 96 -14.86 -0.43 -6.38
C ALA A 96 -14.15 -0.04 -5.07
N GLU A 97 -13.75 -1.03 -4.25
CA GLU A 97 -12.95 -0.80 -3.04
C GLU A 97 -11.62 -0.10 -3.38
N LEU A 98 -10.91 -0.56 -4.41
CA LEU A 98 -9.67 0.07 -4.85
C LEU A 98 -9.87 1.51 -5.31
N GLU A 99 -10.93 1.80 -6.08
CA GLU A 99 -11.23 3.16 -6.52
C GLU A 99 -11.67 4.08 -5.37
N GLU A 100 -12.35 3.55 -4.34
CA GLU A 100 -12.63 4.29 -3.11
C GLU A 100 -11.33 4.66 -2.37
N VAL A 101 -10.41 3.70 -2.23
CA VAL A 101 -9.09 3.92 -1.64
C VAL A 101 -8.29 4.96 -2.43
N VAL A 102 -8.31 4.87 -3.76
CA VAL A 102 -7.65 5.82 -4.66
C VAL A 102 -8.25 7.21 -4.50
N ALA A 103 -9.58 7.34 -4.44
CA ALA A 103 -10.25 8.61 -4.27
C ALA A 103 -9.98 9.25 -2.89
N ALA A 104 -9.80 8.44 -1.86
CA ALA A 104 -9.44 8.89 -0.52
C ALA A 104 -7.95 9.24 -0.38
N THR A 105 -7.10 8.78 -1.31
CA THR A 105 -5.65 9.02 -1.29
C THR A 105 -5.33 10.35 -1.97
N ARG A 106 -4.40 11.11 -1.38
CA ARG A 106 -3.93 12.34 -2.04
C ARG A 106 -3.24 12.02 -3.37
N GLY A 107 -3.33 12.93 -4.33
CA GLY A 107 -2.62 12.78 -5.61
C GLY A 107 -1.10 12.62 -5.40
N GLU A 108 -0.44 11.90 -6.30
CA GLU A 108 0.99 11.55 -6.21
C GLU A 108 1.90 12.77 -5.96
N ASP A 109 1.58 13.92 -6.55
CA ASP A 109 2.31 15.18 -6.41
C ASP A 109 1.82 16.09 -5.27
N ALA A 110 1.11 15.54 -4.28
CA ALA A 110 0.56 16.34 -3.19
C ALA A 110 1.65 17.12 -2.44
N ASP A 111 1.39 18.42 -2.24
CA ASP A 111 2.25 19.26 -1.42
C ASP A 111 1.84 19.22 0.05
N PHE A 112 2.81 18.84 0.89
CA PHE A 112 2.68 18.73 2.34
C PHE A 112 3.35 19.91 3.07
N SER A 113 3.88 20.89 2.35
CA SER A 113 4.61 22.03 2.92
C SER A 113 3.76 22.86 3.91
N ALA A 114 2.46 22.98 3.64
CA ALA A 114 1.51 23.76 4.44
C ALA A 114 0.94 22.99 5.65
N LEU A 115 1.20 21.68 5.79
CA LEU A 115 0.66 20.89 6.88
C LEU A 115 1.45 21.08 8.18
N SER A 116 0.71 21.14 9.29
CA SER A 116 1.24 21.06 10.66
C SER A 116 1.66 19.63 11.01
N GLU A 117 2.46 19.48 12.06
CA GLU A 117 2.96 18.18 12.53
C GLU A 117 1.84 17.18 12.81
N GLY A 118 0.79 17.56 13.55
CA GLY A 118 -0.34 16.66 13.82
C GLY A 118 -1.14 16.27 12.58
N GLN A 119 -1.20 17.16 11.57
CA GLN A 119 -1.80 16.84 10.27
C GLN A 119 -0.92 15.87 9.49
N LEU A 120 0.40 16.04 9.52
CA LEU A 120 1.35 15.10 8.92
C LEU A 120 1.24 13.71 9.57
N GLU A 121 1.07 13.63 10.90
CA GLU A 121 0.89 12.35 11.60
C GLU A 121 -0.41 11.66 11.17
N THR A 122 -1.49 12.43 11.05
CA THR A 122 -2.78 11.93 10.57
C THR A 122 -2.69 11.39 9.15
N GLU A 123 -2.06 12.14 8.23
CA GLU A 123 -1.85 11.70 6.85
C GLU A 123 -0.97 10.44 6.78
N LEU A 124 0.02 10.31 7.68
CA LEU A 124 0.92 9.16 7.70
C LEU A 124 0.19 7.89 8.16
N VAL A 125 -0.74 8.03 9.10
CA VAL A 125 -1.64 6.93 9.46
C VAL A 125 -2.58 6.58 8.30
N THR A 126 -3.12 7.57 7.60
CA THR A 126 -3.98 7.33 6.43
C THR A 126 -3.25 6.56 5.33
N ILE A 127 -2.04 6.99 4.95
CA ILE A 127 -1.28 6.29 3.90
C ILE A 127 -0.88 4.87 4.32
N HIS A 128 -0.63 4.64 5.61
CA HIS A 128 -0.38 3.28 6.12
C HIS A 128 -1.62 2.38 6.02
N LYS A 129 -2.82 2.90 6.31
CA LYS A 129 -4.06 2.15 6.10
C LYS A 129 -4.27 1.80 4.63
N VAL A 130 -4.05 2.77 3.74
CA VAL A 130 -4.10 2.57 2.27
C VAL A 130 -3.14 1.44 1.85
N LYS A 131 -1.87 1.51 2.27
CA LYS A 131 -0.86 0.47 1.98
C LYS A 131 -1.30 -0.90 2.50
N ALA A 132 -1.90 -1.00 3.69
CA ALA A 132 -2.38 -2.26 4.25
C ALA A 132 -3.54 -2.86 3.46
N THR A 133 -4.52 -2.04 3.06
CA THR A 133 -5.63 -2.47 2.19
C THR A 133 -5.12 -2.97 0.85
N ILE A 134 -4.25 -2.20 0.20
CA ILE A 134 -3.66 -2.59 -1.09
C ILE A 134 -2.87 -3.90 -0.97
N SER A 135 -2.07 -4.07 0.10
CA SER A 135 -1.32 -5.30 0.34
C SER A 135 -2.24 -6.52 0.47
N THR A 136 -3.36 -6.37 1.18
CA THR A 136 -4.34 -7.44 1.36
C THR A 136 -4.93 -7.88 0.03
N LEU A 137 -5.35 -6.94 -0.82
CA LEU A 137 -5.84 -7.24 -2.16
C LEU A 137 -4.74 -7.87 -3.03
N LEU A 138 -3.51 -7.39 -2.94
CA LEU A 138 -2.39 -7.91 -3.71
C LEU A 138 -2.10 -9.38 -3.36
N ASP A 139 -2.09 -9.72 -2.07
CA ASP A 139 -1.90 -11.10 -1.63
C ASP A 139 -3.07 -12.01 -2.04
N LYS A 140 -4.31 -11.50 -1.98
CA LYS A 140 -5.49 -12.20 -2.53
C LYS A 140 -5.27 -12.55 -4.01
N TYR A 141 -4.97 -11.57 -4.86
CA TYR A 141 -4.84 -11.82 -6.31
C TYR A 141 -3.62 -12.68 -6.68
N ARG A 142 -2.51 -12.58 -5.93
CA ARG A 142 -1.39 -13.53 -6.05
C ARG A 142 -1.84 -14.96 -5.76
N GLY A 143 -2.61 -15.16 -4.69
CA GLY A 143 -3.17 -16.45 -4.33
C GLY A 143 -4.09 -17.02 -5.43
N GLU A 144 -4.94 -16.17 -6.01
CA GLU A 144 -5.87 -16.60 -7.06
C GLU A 144 -5.16 -17.02 -8.34
N ILE A 145 -4.14 -16.26 -8.76
CA ILE A 145 -3.30 -16.63 -9.92
C ILE A 145 -2.59 -17.95 -9.66
N ALA A 146 -2.02 -18.14 -8.46
CA ALA A 146 -1.35 -19.38 -8.10
C ALA A 146 -2.30 -20.59 -8.08
N ALA A 147 -3.54 -20.41 -7.60
CA ALA A 147 -4.56 -21.44 -7.60
C ALA A 147 -5.02 -21.83 -9.03
N ASP A 148 -5.15 -20.85 -9.91
CA ASP A 148 -5.41 -21.10 -11.34
C ASP A 148 -4.26 -21.82 -12.02
N ASP A 149 -3.02 -21.41 -11.77
CA ASP A 149 -1.82 -22.09 -12.28
C ASP A 149 -1.80 -23.56 -11.89
N GLU A 150 -2.08 -23.86 -10.62
CA GLU A 150 -2.14 -25.23 -10.13
C GLU A 150 -3.28 -26.01 -10.80
N THR A 151 -4.45 -25.40 -10.96
CA THR A 151 -5.57 -26.01 -11.67
C THR A 151 -5.21 -26.32 -13.13
N ARG A 152 -4.51 -25.41 -13.82
CA ARG A 152 -4.05 -25.63 -15.19
C ARG A 152 -3.06 -26.78 -15.30
N ARG A 153 -2.13 -26.92 -14.34
CA ARG A 153 -1.22 -28.07 -14.28
C ARG A 153 -1.97 -29.38 -14.11
N GLN A 154 -2.96 -29.43 -13.21
CA GLN A 154 -3.77 -30.62 -12.97
C GLN A 154 -4.54 -31.04 -14.23
N ILE A 155 -5.15 -30.09 -14.93
CA ILE A 155 -5.84 -30.35 -16.21
C ILE A 155 -4.86 -30.94 -17.24
N ALA A 156 -3.66 -30.35 -17.38
CA ALA A 156 -2.64 -30.85 -18.30
C ALA A 156 -2.21 -32.28 -17.97
N HIS A 157 -1.99 -32.60 -16.69
CA HIS A 157 -1.65 -33.95 -16.24
C HIS A 157 -2.76 -34.96 -16.51
N GLN A 158 -4.03 -34.59 -16.27
CA GLN A 158 -5.18 -35.44 -16.56
C GLN A 158 -5.30 -35.73 -18.07
N MET A 159 -5.16 -34.71 -18.91
CA MET A 159 -5.21 -34.84 -20.37
C MET A 159 -4.08 -35.75 -20.90
N ALA A 160 -2.86 -35.61 -20.37
CA ALA A 160 -1.74 -36.48 -20.71
C ALA A 160 -2.01 -37.93 -20.32
N ALA A 161 -2.51 -38.18 -19.10
CA ALA A 161 -2.84 -39.52 -18.62
C ALA A 161 -3.94 -40.20 -19.46
N ILE A 162 -5.01 -39.47 -19.79
CA ILE A 162 -6.10 -39.97 -20.65
C ILE A 162 -5.57 -40.32 -22.05
N THR A 163 -4.71 -39.47 -22.61
CA THR A 163 -4.12 -39.70 -23.94
C THR A 163 -3.23 -40.95 -23.92
N ALA A 164 -2.38 -41.10 -22.91
CA ALA A 164 -1.54 -42.29 -22.75
C ALA A 164 -2.36 -43.57 -22.59
N ALA A 165 -3.42 -43.55 -21.76
CA ALA A 165 -4.32 -44.68 -21.58
C ALA A 165 -5.02 -45.08 -22.89
N ARG A 166 -5.47 -44.09 -23.69
CA ARG A 166 -6.10 -44.33 -24.98
C ARG A 166 -5.15 -44.97 -26.00
N ILE A 167 -3.90 -44.51 -26.04
CA ILE A 167 -2.86 -45.09 -26.90
C ILE A 167 -2.55 -46.54 -26.48
N GLY A 168 -2.40 -46.79 -25.18
CA GLY A 168 -2.16 -48.15 -24.65
C GLY A 168 -3.28 -49.14 -24.96
N GLN A 169 -4.54 -48.72 -24.82
CA GLN A 169 -5.70 -49.55 -25.17
C GLN A 169 -5.76 -49.88 -26.67
N ASN A 170 -5.42 -48.92 -27.54
CA ASN A 170 -5.40 -49.15 -28.98
C ASN A 170 -4.26 -50.10 -29.40
N ALA A 171 -3.11 -50.05 -28.71
CA ALA A 171 -2.01 -50.98 -28.95
C ALA A 171 -2.40 -52.42 -28.59
N GLN A 172 -3.01 -52.63 -27.41
CA GLN A 172 -3.45 -53.96 -26.94
C GLN A 172 -4.59 -54.57 -27.77
N ARG A 173 -5.34 -53.76 -28.52
CA ARG A 173 -6.48 -54.23 -29.33
C ARG A 173 -6.06 -54.69 -30.73
N ASN A 174 -4.83 -54.39 -31.15
CA ASN A 174 -4.28 -54.72 -32.46
C ASN A 174 -3.28 -55.89 -32.42
N ASP A 175 -3.02 -56.44 -31.23
CA ASP A 175 -2.29 -57.70 -30.99
C ASP A 175 -3.28 -58.85 -30.76
#